data_AF-A0A1V4S0I7-F1
#
_entry.id   AF-A0A1V4S0I7-F1
#
_cell.length_a   1.000
_cell.length_b   1.000
_cell.length_c   1.000
_cell.angle_alpha   90.00
_cell.angle_beta   90.00
_cell.angle_gamma   90.00
#
_symmetry.space_group_name_H-M   'P 1'
#
loop_
_entity.id
_entity.type
_entity.pdbx_description
1 polymer ?
#
loop_
_entity_poly.entity_id
_entity_poly.type
_entity_poly.pdbx_seq_one_letter_code
_entity_poly.pdbx_strand_id
1 'polypeptide(L)'
;MKTLFRTTGFQLAIAFALGVIVLLLPRPEGTKFTITGDENHAFFQHINQHFTIVPAVKSKTTKYIVEAKDPGGQGSTAAFLQEKAVELEMTGLKVDYVDGLSPKAKRFLAVLAVLVFLFVLEPIPLEITAICIAVLLVIMGIGDVKEAWAPYMHPVVVFIMCCLIFAISLEKVGITKRLGYFIIKKAGNSVIRFTFIIAIGLGICSSFMHDAAACAIGIVTMLPLMRAVGIEPHTNTAKFMMLSLPFACSCGGMGSLIGGGRCMVSAAFLKEFSGLEITFLDWMKYAMPAA
;
A
#
# COMPACT_ATOMS: atom_id res chain seq x y z
N MET A 1 -10.41 -2.59 -32.07
CA MET A 1 -10.62 -3.20 -30.73
C MET A 1 -9.46 -2.94 -29.75
N LYS A 2 -8.18 -3.16 -30.10
CA LYS A 2 -7.01 -2.90 -29.21
C LYS A 2 -6.85 -1.44 -28.73
N THR A 3 -7.36 -0.46 -29.47
CA THR A 3 -7.28 0.97 -29.12
C THR A 3 -8.31 1.41 -28.08
N LEU A 4 -9.47 0.73 -27.96
CA LEU A 4 -10.52 1.11 -27.02
C LEU A 4 -10.13 0.83 -25.56
N PHE A 5 -9.49 -0.33 -25.32
CA PHE A 5 -9.00 -0.78 -24.02
C PHE A 5 -7.89 0.11 -23.41
N ARG A 6 -7.28 0.98 -24.22
CA ARG A 6 -6.23 1.91 -23.78
C ARG A 6 -6.73 3.31 -23.47
N THR A 7 -8.02 3.60 -23.72
CA THR A 7 -8.56 4.92 -23.40
C THR A 7 -8.78 5.02 -21.89
N THR A 8 -8.31 6.12 -21.29
CA THR A 8 -8.46 6.40 -19.87
C THR A 8 -9.91 6.27 -19.42
N GLY A 9 -10.86 6.83 -20.19
CA GLY A 9 -12.29 6.75 -19.87
C GLY A 9 -12.83 5.32 -19.83
N PHE A 10 -12.39 4.46 -20.74
CA PHE A 10 -12.80 3.06 -20.76
C PHE A 10 -12.20 2.27 -19.59
N GLN A 11 -10.94 2.50 -19.24
CA GLN A 11 -10.30 1.87 -18.08
C GLN A 11 -10.97 2.29 -16.77
N LEU A 12 -11.33 3.57 -16.63
CA LEU A 12 -12.09 4.06 -15.47
C LEU A 12 -13.50 3.43 -15.41
N ALA A 13 -14.18 3.28 -16.55
CA ALA A 13 -15.47 2.61 -16.62
C ALA A 13 -15.37 1.12 -16.19
N ILE A 14 -14.31 0.42 -16.57
CA ILE A 14 -14.05 -0.95 -16.10
C ILE A 14 -13.81 -0.96 -14.59
N ALA A 15 -12.98 -0.06 -14.07
CA ALA A 15 -12.71 0.02 -12.63
C ALA A 15 -14.02 0.19 -11.85
N PHE A 16 -14.88 1.11 -12.29
CA PHE A 16 -16.20 1.31 -11.69
C PHE A 16 -17.10 0.07 -11.82
N ALA A 17 -17.16 -0.54 -13.01
CA ALA A 17 -17.95 -1.74 -13.24
C ALA A 17 -17.52 -2.90 -12.32
N LEU A 18 -16.21 -3.08 -12.10
CA LEU A 18 -15.69 -4.07 -11.16
C LEU A 18 -16.21 -3.83 -9.73
N GLY A 19 -16.19 -2.58 -9.27
CA GLY A 19 -16.76 -2.21 -7.97
C GLY A 19 -18.24 -2.55 -7.86
N VAL A 20 -19.04 -2.22 -8.89
CA VAL A 20 -20.47 -2.53 -8.93
C VAL A 20 -20.72 -4.04 -8.94
N ILE A 21 -19.95 -4.81 -9.72
CA ILE A 21 -20.05 -6.27 -9.76
C ILE A 21 -19.81 -6.86 -8.36
N VAL A 22 -18.77 -6.41 -7.65
CA VAL A 22 -18.48 -6.86 -6.29
C VAL A 22 -19.61 -6.52 -5.31
N LEU A 23 -20.27 -5.36 -5.48
CA LEU A 23 -21.45 -5.00 -4.67
C LEU A 23 -22.67 -5.87 -4.96
N LEU A 24 -22.85 -6.28 -6.22
CA LEU A 24 -23.99 -7.10 -6.66
C LEU A 24 -23.85 -8.58 -6.27
N LEU A 25 -22.62 -9.09 -6.12
CA LEU A 25 -22.40 -10.47 -5.68
C LEU A 25 -23.10 -10.74 -4.33
N PRO A 26 -23.72 -11.92 -4.13
CA PRO A 26 -24.39 -12.24 -2.88
C PRO A 26 -23.40 -12.15 -1.71
N ARG A 27 -23.83 -11.51 -0.62
CA ARG A 27 -23.00 -11.32 0.57
C ARG A 27 -22.97 -12.62 1.37
N PRO A 28 -21.81 -13.21 1.68
CA PRO A 28 -21.74 -14.31 2.62
C PRO A 28 -21.95 -13.74 4.03
N GLU A 29 -23.10 -14.02 4.64
CA GLU A 29 -23.46 -13.51 5.97
C GLU A 29 -22.81 -14.28 7.12
N GLY A 30 -22.25 -15.46 6.85
CA GLY A 30 -21.69 -16.34 7.86
C GLY A 30 -22.76 -17.03 8.70
N THR A 31 -22.34 -17.90 9.62
CA THR A 31 -23.22 -18.57 10.58
C THR A 31 -22.91 -18.19 12.03
N LYS A 32 -21.83 -17.43 12.27
CA LYS A 32 -21.34 -17.07 13.60
C LYS A 32 -21.36 -15.57 13.83
N PHE A 33 -21.95 -15.18 14.96
CA PHE A 33 -22.06 -13.79 15.37
C PHE A 33 -21.54 -13.62 16.80
N THR A 34 -20.87 -12.49 17.03
CA THR A 34 -20.45 -12.08 18.36
C THR A 34 -21.48 -11.11 18.93
N ILE A 35 -21.98 -11.41 20.11
CA ILE A 35 -22.89 -10.53 20.85
C ILE A 35 -22.09 -9.90 21.99
N THR A 36 -22.15 -8.59 22.10
CA THR A 36 -21.49 -7.80 23.16
C THR A 36 -22.53 -6.92 23.85
N GLY A 37 -22.47 -6.82 25.18
CA GLY A 37 -23.34 -5.93 25.97
C GLY A 37 -24.63 -6.59 26.51
N ASP A 38 -24.71 -7.91 26.49
CA ASP A 38 -25.82 -8.67 27.08
C ASP A 38 -25.47 -9.09 28.51
N GLU A 39 -25.95 -8.34 29.50
CA GLU A 39 -25.78 -8.68 30.92
C GLU A 39 -26.71 -9.85 31.29
N ASN A 40 -26.15 -10.93 31.85
CA ASN A 40 -26.85 -12.15 32.27
C ASN A 40 -27.46 -13.02 31.16
N HIS A 41 -27.04 -12.88 29.90
CA HIS A 41 -27.58 -13.67 28.77
C HIS A 41 -29.10 -13.51 28.57
N ALA A 42 -29.69 -12.38 28.96
CA ALA A 42 -31.12 -12.12 28.83
C ALA A 42 -31.56 -12.07 27.36
N PHE A 43 -30.71 -11.53 26.48
CA PHE A 43 -30.94 -11.55 25.04
C PHE A 43 -30.87 -12.97 24.48
N PHE A 44 -29.91 -13.78 24.95
CA PHE A 44 -29.76 -15.17 24.49
C PHE A 44 -31.03 -16.00 24.70
N GLN A 45 -31.76 -15.80 25.81
CA GLN A 45 -32.99 -16.54 26.09
C GLN A 45 -34.07 -16.36 25.00
N HIS A 46 -34.07 -15.21 24.33
CA HIS A 46 -35.03 -14.87 23.28
C HIS A 46 -34.61 -15.38 21.90
N ILE A 47 -33.33 -15.73 21.71
CA ILE A 47 -32.76 -16.20 20.43
C ILE A 47 -32.35 -17.68 20.46
N ASN A 48 -32.48 -18.35 21.60
CA ASN A 48 -32.04 -19.74 21.82
C ASN A 48 -32.72 -20.76 20.89
N GLN A 49 -33.85 -20.42 20.27
CA GLN A 49 -34.55 -21.27 19.31
C GLN A 49 -33.71 -21.43 18.04
N HIS A 50 -33.10 -20.33 17.57
CA HIS A 50 -32.34 -20.27 16.31
C HIS A 50 -30.82 -20.32 16.49
N PHE A 51 -30.31 -20.11 17.70
CA PHE A 51 -28.86 -19.99 17.97
C PHE A 51 -28.38 -20.86 19.14
N THR A 52 -27.12 -21.33 19.06
CA THR A 52 -26.39 -22.01 20.15
C THR A 52 -25.15 -21.22 20.55
N ILE A 53 -24.77 -21.26 21.82
CA ILE A 53 -23.51 -20.67 22.29
C ILE A 53 -22.36 -21.60 21.93
N VAL A 54 -21.30 -21.05 21.33
CA VAL A 54 -20.06 -21.77 21.04
C VAL A 54 -19.19 -21.78 22.32
N PRO A 55 -18.89 -22.95 22.94
CA PRO A 55 -18.23 -23.00 24.26
C PRO A 55 -16.76 -22.58 24.28
N ALA A 56 -16.13 -22.32 23.13
CA ALA A 56 -14.68 -22.42 22.97
C ALA A 56 -13.88 -21.11 23.14
N VAL A 57 -14.45 -20.04 23.71
CA VAL A 57 -13.69 -18.80 23.97
C VAL A 57 -13.90 -18.39 25.41
N LYS A 58 -12.81 -18.27 26.18
CA LYS A 58 -12.77 -17.63 27.51
C LYS A 58 -13.30 -16.20 27.37
N SER A 59 -14.61 -16.04 27.43
CA SER A 59 -15.24 -14.77 27.17
C SER A 59 -15.59 -14.11 28.49
N LYS A 60 -15.24 -12.82 28.60
CA LYS A 60 -15.71 -11.95 29.68
C LYS A 60 -17.24 -12.02 29.70
N THR A 61 -17.84 -11.91 30.88
CA THR A 61 -19.29 -12.07 31.16
C THR A 61 -20.23 -11.26 30.27
N THR A 62 -19.71 -10.29 29.50
CA THR A 62 -20.42 -9.35 28.63
C THR A 62 -20.26 -9.60 27.12
N LYS A 63 -19.51 -10.63 26.70
CA LYS A 63 -19.28 -10.97 25.29
C LYS A 63 -19.47 -12.47 25.10
N TYR A 64 -20.12 -12.93 24.03
CA TYR A 64 -20.16 -14.36 23.68
C TYR A 64 -20.40 -14.56 22.18
N ILE A 65 -20.12 -15.76 21.68
CA ILE A 65 -20.30 -16.13 20.27
C ILE A 65 -21.49 -17.06 20.16
N VAL A 66 -22.39 -16.74 19.23
CA VAL A 66 -23.51 -17.58 18.85
C VAL A 66 -23.32 -18.14 17.45
N GLU A 67 -23.76 -19.36 17.26
CA GLU A 67 -23.79 -20.06 15.98
C GLU A 67 -25.25 -20.38 15.61
N ALA A 68 -25.61 -20.10 14.36
CA ALA A 68 -26.93 -20.40 13.83
C ALA A 68 -27.15 -21.91 13.75
N LYS A 69 -28.29 -22.40 14.27
CA LYS A 69 -28.68 -23.81 14.19
C LYS A 69 -29.13 -24.23 12.79
N ASP A 70 -29.67 -23.29 12.00
CA ASP A 70 -30.12 -23.53 10.62
C ASP A 70 -29.48 -22.49 9.66
N PRO A 71 -28.34 -22.83 9.02
CA PRO A 71 -27.65 -21.93 8.11
C PRO A 71 -28.51 -21.54 6.90
N GLY A 72 -28.97 -20.28 6.86
CA GLY A 72 -29.74 -19.72 5.74
C GLY A 72 -31.25 -19.56 5.99
N GLY A 73 -31.75 -19.90 7.18
CA GLY A 73 -33.13 -19.59 7.59
C GLY A 73 -33.33 -18.09 7.92
N GLN A 74 -34.54 -17.55 7.72
CA GLN A 74 -34.87 -16.13 8.03
C GLN A 74 -34.57 -15.74 9.49
N GLY A 75 -34.65 -16.69 10.43
CA GLY A 75 -34.33 -16.48 11.85
C GLY A 75 -32.86 -16.62 12.23
N SER A 76 -31.96 -16.89 11.27
CA SER A 76 -30.54 -17.17 11.51
C SER A 76 -29.60 -16.09 10.96
N THR A 77 -30.17 -14.96 10.53
CA THR A 77 -29.45 -13.82 9.95
C THR A 77 -29.10 -12.77 11.01
N ALA A 78 -28.02 -12.01 10.81
CA ALA A 78 -27.67 -10.86 11.64
C ALA A 78 -28.78 -9.79 11.72
N ALA A 79 -29.58 -9.64 10.66
CA ALA A 79 -30.75 -8.74 10.66
C ALA A 79 -31.79 -9.16 11.69
N PHE A 80 -32.07 -10.46 11.82
CA PHE A 80 -32.98 -10.98 12.86
C PHE A 80 -32.46 -10.67 14.28
N LEU A 81 -31.15 -10.85 14.51
CA LEU A 81 -30.54 -10.49 15.80
C LEU A 81 -30.65 -8.98 16.08
N GLN A 82 -30.47 -8.13 15.07
CA GLN A 82 -30.60 -6.68 15.22
C GLN A 82 -32.06 -6.25 15.44
N GLU A 83 -33.02 -6.83 14.72
CA GLU A 83 -34.45 -6.57 14.92
C GLU A 83 -34.91 -6.97 16.32
N LYS A 84 -34.50 -8.16 16.79
CA LYS A 84 -34.79 -8.60 18.17
C LYS A 84 -34.13 -7.72 19.23
N ALA A 85 -32.94 -7.18 18.97
CA ALA A 85 -32.28 -6.27 19.90
C ALA A 85 -33.03 -4.93 20.03
N VAL A 86 -33.58 -4.43 18.91
CA VAL A 86 -34.41 -3.22 18.88
C VAL A 86 -35.76 -3.46 19.56
N GLU A 87 -36.40 -4.60 19.32
CA GLU A 87 -37.67 -4.98 19.97
C GLU A 87 -37.55 -5.05 21.49
N LEU A 88 -36.39 -5.46 22.01
CA LEU A 88 -36.12 -5.58 23.44
C LEU A 88 -35.56 -4.29 24.08
N GLU A 89 -35.51 -3.17 23.33
CA GLU A 89 -34.97 -1.88 23.78
C GLU A 89 -33.54 -1.94 24.36
N MET A 90 -32.74 -2.94 23.95
CA MET A 90 -31.38 -3.16 24.46
C MET A 90 -30.36 -2.28 23.74
N THR A 91 -30.32 -0.99 24.07
CA THR A 91 -29.46 0.03 23.42
C THR A 91 -27.95 -0.20 23.57
N GLY A 92 -27.53 -1.12 24.45
CA GLY A 92 -26.12 -1.48 24.67
C GLY A 92 -25.60 -2.66 23.84
N LEU A 93 -26.49 -3.36 23.11
CA LEU A 93 -26.16 -4.63 22.47
C LEU A 93 -25.54 -4.42 21.08
N LYS A 94 -24.35 -4.98 20.85
CA LYS A 94 -23.65 -4.96 19.54
C LYS A 94 -23.54 -6.38 18.99
N VAL A 95 -23.95 -6.54 17.73
CA VAL A 95 -23.87 -7.79 16.97
C VAL A 95 -22.80 -7.63 15.89
N ASP A 96 -21.69 -8.33 16.06
CA ASP A 96 -20.57 -8.36 15.11
C ASP A 96 -20.53 -9.69 14.35
N TYR A 97 -20.03 -9.66 13.13
CA TYR A 97 -19.87 -10.84 12.26
C TYR A 97 -18.53 -11.52 12.56
N VAL A 98 -18.50 -12.86 12.64
CA VAL A 98 -17.26 -13.62 12.91
C VAL A 98 -16.73 -14.28 11.64
N ASP A 99 -17.56 -15.05 10.96
CA ASP A 99 -17.23 -15.82 9.75
C ASP A 99 -17.89 -15.24 8.48
N GLY A 100 -18.73 -14.22 8.65
CA GLY A 100 -19.44 -13.52 7.60
C GLY A 100 -18.88 -12.13 7.29
N LEU A 101 -19.21 -11.62 6.11
CA LEU A 101 -18.84 -10.28 5.67
C LEU A 101 -19.87 -9.27 6.16
N SER A 102 -19.45 -8.33 7.02
CA SER A 102 -20.30 -7.22 7.44
C SER A 102 -20.69 -6.35 6.23
N PRO A 103 -21.80 -5.58 6.29
CA PRO A 103 -22.18 -4.71 5.17
C PRO A 103 -21.08 -3.69 4.84
N LYS A 104 -20.39 -3.19 5.88
CA LYS A 104 -19.23 -2.31 5.73
C LYS A 104 -18.06 -3.00 5.05
N ALA A 105 -17.73 -4.24 5.43
CA ALA A 105 -16.65 -5.01 4.83
C ALA A 105 -16.91 -5.33 3.35
N LYS A 106 -18.16 -5.58 2.96
CA LYS A 106 -18.53 -5.76 1.54
C LYS A 106 -18.31 -4.49 0.71
N ARG A 107 -18.72 -3.33 1.23
CA ARG A 107 -18.49 -2.03 0.58
C ARG A 107 -16.99 -1.75 0.45
N PHE A 108 -16.22 -2.05 1.50
CA PHE A 108 -14.77 -1.95 1.47
C PHE A 108 -14.14 -2.85 0.42
N LEU A 109 -14.58 -4.11 0.31
CA LEU A 109 -14.09 -5.04 -0.71
C LEU A 109 -14.33 -4.52 -2.14
N ALA A 110 -15.51 -3.93 -2.39
CA ALA A 110 -15.81 -3.30 -3.67
C ALA A 110 -14.86 -2.15 -3.99
N VAL A 111 -14.66 -1.23 -3.03
CA VAL A 111 -13.70 -0.12 -3.15
C VAL A 111 -12.29 -0.64 -3.38
N LEU A 112 -11.86 -1.66 -2.64
CA LEU A 112 -10.56 -2.30 -2.78
C LEU A 112 -10.35 -2.85 -4.20
N ALA A 113 -11.34 -3.53 -4.77
CA ALA A 113 -11.26 -4.04 -6.13
C ALA A 113 -11.07 -2.92 -7.17
N VAL A 114 -11.80 -1.80 -7.01
CA VAL A 114 -11.61 -0.60 -7.86
C VAL A 114 -10.19 -0.05 -7.71
N LEU A 115 -9.73 0.14 -6.47
CA LEU A 115 -8.42 0.73 -6.19
C LEU A 115 -7.27 -0.14 -6.70
N VAL A 116 -7.33 -1.45 -6.50
CA VAL A 116 -6.32 -2.39 -7.05
C VAL A 116 -6.26 -2.26 -8.57
N PHE A 117 -7.40 -2.19 -9.24
CA PHE A 117 -7.43 -2.01 -10.69
C PHE A 117 -6.80 -0.66 -11.11
N LEU A 118 -7.12 0.43 -10.41
CA LEU A 118 -6.55 1.75 -10.68
C LEU A 118 -5.03 1.80 -10.45
N PHE A 119 -4.51 1.14 -9.40
CA PHE A 119 -3.08 1.06 -9.13
C PHE A 119 -2.31 0.19 -10.15
N VAL A 120 -2.93 -0.84 -10.69
CA VAL A 120 -2.26 -1.76 -11.64
C VAL A 120 -2.29 -1.22 -13.06
N LEU A 121 -3.40 -0.63 -13.50
CA LEU A 121 -3.52 -0.10 -14.87
C LEU A 121 -3.11 1.36 -15.02
N GLU A 122 -3.00 2.09 -13.91
CA GLU A 122 -2.61 3.50 -13.86
C GLU A 122 -3.31 4.38 -14.92
N PRO A 123 -4.66 4.32 -15.05
CA PRO A 123 -5.37 5.13 -16.05
C PRO A 123 -5.30 6.63 -15.76
N ILE A 124 -5.10 6.97 -14.48
CA ILE A 124 -4.92 8.32 -13.94
C ILE A 124 -3.64 8.34 -13.07
N PRO A 125 -3.03 9.51 -12.84
CA PRO A 125 -1.87 9.64 -11.97
C PRO A 125 -2.09 8.99 -10.59
N LEU A 126 -1.06 8.31 -10.08
CA LEU A 126 -1.10 7.55 -8.83
C LEU A 126 -1.48 8.42 -7.63
N GLU A 127 -1.14 9.70 -7.65
CA GLU A 127 -1.47 10.68 -6.62
C GLU A 127 -2.98 10.93 -6.56
N ILE A 128 -3.64 10.98 -7.72
CA ILE A 128 -5.10 11.13 -7.79
C ILE A 128 -5.76 9.84 -7.29
N THR A 129 -5.26 8.68 -7.72
CA THR A 129 -5.74 7.37 -7.23
C THR A 129 -5.59 7.28 -5.71
N ALA A 130 -4.49 7.76 -5.14
CA ALA A 130 -4.27 7.80 -3.70
C ALA A 130 -5.30 8.69 -2.99
N ILE A 131 -5.62 9.88 -3.51
CA ILE A 131 -6.67 10.75 -2.93
C ILE A 131 -8.06 10.11 -3.04
N CYS A 132 -8.34 9.40 -4.14
CA CYS A 132 -9.60 8.69 -4.32
C CYS A 132 -9.86 7.66 -3.21
N ILE A 133 -8.83 7.10 -2.55
CA ILE A 133 -8.99 6.17 -1.43
C ILE A 133 -9.84 6.81 -0.32
N ALA A 134 -9.40 7.95 0.23
CA ALA A 134 -10.12 8.63 1.31
C ALA A 134 -11.53 9.04 0.88
N VAL A 135 -11.68 9.55 -0.34
CA VAL A 135 -12.98 9.98 -0.89
C VAL A 135 -13.96 8.79 -0.99
N LEU A 136 -13.52 7.66 -1.56
CA LEU A 136 -14.35 6.47 -1.71
C LEU A 136 -14.70 5.83 -0.36
N LEU A 137 -13.78 5.84 0.60
CA LEU A 137 -14.05 5.33 1.96
C LEU A 137 -15.15 6.11 2.66
N VAL A 138 -15.16 7.44 2.53
CA VAL A 138 -16.19 8.32 3.11
C VAL A 138 -17.51 8.20 2.36
N ILE A 139 -17.52 8.27 1.03
CA ILE A 139 -18.74 8.20 0.21
C ILE A 139 -19.45 6.85 0.42
N MET A 140 -18.70 5.75 0.58
CA MET A 140 -19.27 4.42 0.81
C MET A 140 -19.67 4.18 2.28
N GLY A 141 -19.43 5.14 3.17
CA GLY A 141 -19.75 5.07 4.60
C GLY A 141 -18.95 3.99 5.34
N ILE A 142 -17.72 3.74 4.91
CA ILE A 142 -16.83 2.73 5.50
C ILE A 142 -16.15 3.30 6.75
N GLY A 143 -15.63 4.52 6.65
CA GLY A 143 -15.01 5.27 7.75
C GLY A 143 -15.51 6.72 7.75
N ASP A 144 -15.27 7.42 8.86
CA ASP A 144 -15.56 8.86 8.93
C ASP A 144 -14.48 9.69 8.20
N VAL A 145 -14.72 11.00 8.05
CA VAL A 145 -13.77 11.90 7.38
C VAL A 145 -12.43 11.95 8.12
N LYS A 146 -12.42 11.83 9.45
CA LYS A 146 -11.16 11.96 10.21
C LYS A 146 -10.31 10.70 10.08
N GLU A 147 -10.91 9.53 10.23
CA GLU A 147 -10.30 8.21 10.08
C GLU A 147 -9.78 8.00 8.66
N ALA A 148 -10.55 8.38 7.63
CA ALA A 148 -10.15 8.19 6.24
C ALA A 148 -8.93 9.05 5.83
N TRP A 149 -8.79 10.25 6.43
CA TRP A 149 -7.70 11.19 6.09
C TRP A 149 -6.51 11.14 7.06
N ALA A 150 -6.67 10.57 8.25
CA ALA A 150 -5.60 10.46 9.24
C ALA A 150 -4.29 9.83 8.70
N PRO A 151 -4.32 8.76 7.87
CA PRO A 151 -3.09 8.14 7.36
C PRO A 151 -2.22 9.06 6.50
N TYR A 152 -2.79 10.10 5.88
CA TYR A 152 -2.05 11.02 5.00
C TYR A 152 -1.06 11.88 5.79
N MET A 153 -1.32 12.11 7.08
CA MET A 153 -0.45 12.87 8.00
C MET A 153 0.29 11.95 8.98
N HIS A 154 0.45 10.66 8.63
CA HIS A 154 1.23 9.74 9.44
C HIS A 154 2.68 10.28 9.59
N PRO A 155 3.31 10.19 10.79
CA PRO A 155 4.66 10.74 11.02
C PRO A 155 5.71 10.28 10.00
N VAL A 156 5.56 9.07 9.46
CA VAL A 156 6.44 8.53 8.43
C VAL A 156 6.28 9.27 7.09
N VAL A 157 5.07 9.70 6.73
CA VAL A 157 4.85 10.51 5.51
C VAL A 157 5.57 11.85 5.65
N VAL A 158 5.47 12.48 6.82
CA VAL A 158 6.18 13.74 7.13
C VAL A 158 7.70 13.53 7.10
N PHE A 159 8.19 12.41 7.66
CA PHE A 159 9.60 12.07 7.61
C PHE A 159 10.10 11.89 6.17
N ILE A 160 9.37 11.14 5.34
CA ILE A 160 9.68 10.97 3.91
C ILE A 160 9.76 12.34 3.22
N MET A 161 8.80 13.23 3.47
CA MET A 161 8.80 14.58 2.92
C MET A 161 10.07 15.35 3.31
N CYS A 162 10.47 15.33 4.59
CA CYS A 162 11.71 15.98 5.05
C CYS A 162 12.96 15.40 4.37
N CYS A 163 13.04 14.07 4.24
CA CYS A 163 14.15 13.38 3.58
C CYS A 163 14.25 13.74 2.10
N LEU A 164 13.11 13.81 1.39
CA LEU A 164 13.06 14.24 -0.01
C LEU A 164 13.48 15.70 -0.18
N ILE A 165 13.02 16.61 0.69
CA ILE A 165 13.43 18.01 0.70
C ILE A 165 14.95 18.13 0.90
N PHE A 166 15.50 17.35 1.84
CA PHE A 166 16.94 17.31 2.08
C PHE A 166 17.70 16.79 0.86
N ALA A 167 17.26 15.68 0.25
CA ALA A 167 17.87 15.13 -0.95
C ALA A 167 17.86 16.13 -2.12
N ILE A 168 16.73 16.80 -2.37
CA ILE A 168 16.61 17.86 -3.39
C ILE A 168 17.53 19.04 -3.08
N SER A 169 17.69 19.40 -1.80
CA SER A 169 18.60 20.47 -1.40
C SER A 169 20.06 20.12 -1.69
N LEU A 170 20.49 18.89 -1.41
CA LEU A 170 21.83 18.39 -1.77
C LEU A 170 22.05 18.37 -3.29
N GLU A 171 21.01 18.02 -4.05
CA GLU A 171 21.04 18.05 -5.51
C GLU A 171 21.20 19.47 -6.04
N LYS A 172 20.46 20.45 -5.50
CA LYS A 172 20.59 21.88 -5.86
C LYS A 172 21.98 22.43 -5.58
N VAL A 173 22.65 21.97 -4.52
CA VAL A 173 24.05 22.31 -4.21
C VAL A 173 25.04 21.70 -5.23
N GLY A 174 24.57 20.73 -6.04
CA GLY A 174 25.36 20.12 -7.10
C GLY A 174 26.32 19.05 -6.62
N ILE A 175 26.11 18.49 -5.41
CA ILE A 175 26.94 17.41 -4.86
C ILE A 175 26.96 16.21 -5.82
N THR A 176 25.78 15.82 -6.32
CA THR A 176 25.66 14.70 -7.26
C THR A 176 26.38 14.98 -8.59
N LYS A 177 26.35 16.23 -9.07
CA LYS A 177 27.11 16.63 -10.28
C LYS A 177 28.62 16.57 -10.04
N ARG A 178 29.11 17.09 -8.90
CA ARG A 178 30.54 17.04 -8.54
C ARG A 178 31.04 15.60 -8.42
N LEU A 179 30.24 14.72 -7.80
CA LEU A 179 30.57 13.31 -7.67
C LEU A 179 30.54 12.60 -9.03
N GLY A 180 29.57 12.94 -9.90
CA GLY A 180 29.54 12.47 -11.28
C GLY A 180 30.80 12.86 -12.07
N TYR A 181 31.23 14.12 -11.99
CA TYR A 181 32.50 14.55 -12.62
C TYR A 181 33.72 13.84 -12.05
N PHE A 182 33.76 13.61 -10.74
CA PHE A 182 34.84 12.85 -10.11
C PHE A 182 34.91 11.40 -10.64
N ILE A 183 33.75 10.76 -10.78
CA ILE A 183 33.62 9.41 -11.34
C ILE A 183 34.09 9.38 -12.80
N ILE A 184 33.63 10.32 -13.63
CA ILE A 184 34.01 10.44 -15.05
C ILE A 184 35.53 10.58 -15.18
N LYS A 185 36.15 11.43 -14.36
CA LYS A 185 37.62 11.64 -14.35
C LYS A 185 38.39 10.36 -14.02
N LYS A 186 37.81 9.47 -13.19
CA LYS A 186 38.45 8.23 -12.73
C LYS A 186 38.24 7.05 -13.70
N ALA A 187 37.18 7.07 -14.50
CA ALA A 187 36.79 5.96 -15.36
C ALA A 187 37.68 5.71 -16.59
N GLY A 188 38.34 6.75 -17.12
CA GLY A 188 39.24 6.63 -18.28
C GLY A 188 38.51 6.25 -19.59
N ASN A 189 39.21 5.57 -20.50
CA ASN A 189 38.78 5.41 -21.90
C ASN A 189 38.00 4.11 -22.22
N SER A 190 37.64 3.30 -21.21
CA SER A 190 36.93 2.03 -21.45
C SER A 190 35.44 2.16 -21.13
N VAL A 191 34.58 1.85 -22.10
CA VAL A 191 33.12 1.88 -21.95
C VAL A 191 32.64 1.00 -20.79
N ILE A 192 33.23 -0.20 -20.64
CA ILE A 192 32.86 -1.14 -19.57
C ILE A 192 33.23 -0.57 -18.20
N ARG A 193 34.47 -0.07 -18.04
CA ARG A 193 34.92 0.52 -16.77
C ARG A 193 34.12 1.77 -16.44
N PHE A 194 33.84 2.60 -17.44
CA PHE A 194 33.01 3.78 -17.29
C PHE A 194 31.63 3.45 -16.76
N THR A 195 30.95 2.53 -17.44
CA THR A 195 29.59 2.09 -17.08
C THR A 195 29.56 1.48 -15.69
N PHE A 196 30.56 0.69 -15.32
CA PHE A 196 30.65 0.08 -14.01
C PHE A 196 30.86 1.10 -12.88
N ILE A 197 31.79 2.05 -13.06
CA ILE A 197 32.11 3.04 -12.01
C ILE A 197 30.95 4.01 -11.84
N ILE A 198 30.28 4.43 -12.92
CA ILE A 198 29.12 5.32 -12.82
C ILE A 198 27.91 4.58 -12.23
N ALA A 199 27.67 3.32 -12.60
CA ALA A 199 26.59 2.52 -12.03
C ALA A 199 26.79 2.33 -10.51
N ILE A 200 27.97 1.88 -10.07
CA ILE A 200 28.25 1.71 -8.62
C ILE A 200 28.22 3.04 -7.89
N GLY A 201 28.84 4.09 -8.45
CA GLY A 201 28.85 5.41 -7.84
C GLY A 201 27.43 5.94 -7.63
N LEU A 202 26.57 5.81 -8.64
CA LEU A 202 25.16 6.20 -8.55
C LEU A 202 24.34 5.28 -7.65
N GLY A 203 24.65 3.98 -7.58
CA GLY A 203 24.04 3.06 -6.63
C GLY A 203 24.29 3.50 -5.19
N ILE A 204 25.56 3.74 -4.82
CA ILE A 204 25.91 4.24 -3.48
C ILE A 204 25.26 5.60 -3.21
N CYS A 205 25.25 6.49 -4.21
CA CYS A 205 24.54 7.76 -4.11
C CYS A 205 23.04 7.57 -3.83
N SER A 206 22.42 6.63 -4.53
CA SER A 206 21.01 6.28 -4.42
C SER A 206 20.64 5.73 -3.05
N SER A 207 21.59 5.25 -2.25
CA SER A 207 21.31 4.94 -0.84
C SER A 207 20.98 6.19 -0.03
N PHE A 208 21.42 7.38 -0.46
CA PHE A 208 21.26 8.64 0.27
C PHE A 208 20.47 9.71 -0.50
N MET A 209 19.98 9.40 -1.70
CA MET A 209 19.11 10.24 -2.51
C MET A 209 18.04 9.38 -3.15
N HIS A 210 16.94 9.99 -3.58
CA HIS A 210 15.87 9.26 -4.25
C HIS A 210 16.38 8.54 -5.51
N ASP A 211 16.09 7.24 -5.63
CA ASP A 211 16.55 6.37 -6.72
C ASP A 211 16.21 6.89 -8.12
N ALA A 212 14.99 7.41 -8.32
CA ALA A 212 14.59 8.03 -9.58
C ALA A 212 15.42 9.28 -9.92
N ALA A 213 15.80 10.08 -8.92
CA ALA A 213 16.61 11.28 -9.12
C ALA A 213 18.05 10.89 -9.47
N ALA A 214 18.64 9.93 -8.75
CA ALA A 214 19.97 9.38 -9.07
C ALA A 214 20.04 8.84 -10.51
N CYS A 215 19.02 8.07 -10.90
CA CYS A 215 18.92 7.50 -12.24
C CYS A 215 18.80 8.59 -13.32
N ALA A 216 17.96 9.60 -13.11
CA ALA A 216 17.82 10.73 -14.03
C ALA A 216 19.14 11.47 -14.25
N ILE A 217 19.91 11.71 -13.18
CA ILE A 217 21.24 12.32 -13.27
C ILE A 217 22.21 11.41 -14.04
N GLY A 218 22.17 10.11 -13.79
CA GLY A 218 22.93 9.12 -14.56
C GLY A 218 22.62 9.17 -16.05
N ILE A 219 21.35 9.24 -16.43
CA ILE A 219 20.93 9.32 -17.84
C ILE A 219 21.42 10.62 -18.48
N VAL A 220 21.24 11.76 -17.80
CA VAL A 220 21.66 13.09 -18.31
C VAL A 220 23.18 13.19 -18.46
N THR A 221 23.94 12.47 -17.64
CA THR A 221 25.42 12.42 -17.74
C THR A 221 25.91 11.40 -18.77
N MET A 222 25.23 10.25 -18.89
CA MET A 222 25.60 9.16 -19.81
C MET A 222 25.33 9.50 -21.28
N LEU A 223 24.18 10.11 -21.59
CA LEU A 223 23.75 10.37 -22.98
C LEU A 223 24.73 11.25 -23.78
N PRO A 224 25.22 12.41 -23.27
CA PRO A 224 26.20 13.22 -23.99
C PRO A 224 27.53 12.48 -24.21
N LEU A 225 27.96 11.67 -23.24
CA LEU A 225 29.19 10.89 -23.31
C LEU A 225 29.11 9.78 -24.37
N MET A 226 27.98 9.07 -24.42
CA MET A 226 27.73 8.08 -25.48
C MET A 226 27.82 8.70 -26.87
N ARG A 227 27.24 9.90 -27.05
CA ARG A 227 27.31 10.64 -28.31
C ARG A 227 28.74 11.07 -28.65
N ALA A 228 29.50 11.56 -27.67
CA ALA A 228 30.88 12.00 -27.87
C ALA A 228 31.83 10.88 -28.33
N VAL A 229 31.56 9.64 -27.90
CA VAL A 229 32.36 8.45 -28.27
C VAL A 229 31.79 7.74 -29.51
N GLY A 230 30.72 8.26 -30.12
CA GLY A 230 30.14 7.68 -31.34
C GLY A 230 29.31 6.42 -31.10
N ILE A 231 28.77 6.21 -29.90
CA ILE A 231 27.89 5.07 -29.60
C ILE A 231 26.51 5.34 -30.20
N GLU A 232 26.14 4.58 -31.23
CA GLU A 232 24.84 4.70 -31.88
C GLU A 232 23.67 4.26 -30.97
N PRO A 233 22.49 4.92 -31.09
CA PRO A 233 21.27 4.49 -30.43
C PRO A 233 20.90 3.04 -30.76
N HIS A 234 20.21 2.36 -29.84
CA HIS A 234 19.70 0.99 -30.01
C HIS A 234 20.75 -0.14 -30.16
N THR A 235 22.05 0.18 -30.13
CA THR A 235 23.12 -0.82 -30.03
C THR A 235 23.09 -1.57 -28.70
N ASN A 236 23.69 -2.76 -28.65
CA ASN A 236 23.81 -3.53 -27.41
C ASN A 236 24.62 -2.76 -26.34
N THR A 237 25.64 -2.01 -26.75
CA THR A 237 26.42 -1.14 -25.87
C THR A 237 25.55 -0.02 -25.29
N ALA A 238 24.73 0.64 -26.12
CA ALA A 238 23.82 1.67 -25.64
C ALA A 238 22.79 1.12 -24.65
N LYS A 239 22.20 -0.05 -24.94
CA LYS A 239 21.27 -0.73 -24.03
C LYS A 239 21.93 -1.10 -22.70
N PHE A 240 23.14 -1.67 -22.75
CA PHE A 240 23.92 -2.01 -21.56
C PHE A 240 24.18 -0.78 -20.68
N MET A 241 24.69 0.31 -21.27
CA MET A 241 24.97 1.56 -20.56
C MET A 241 23.70 2.14 -19.92
N MET A 242 22.61 2.21 -20.69
CA MET A 242 21.36 2.82 -20.22
C MET A 242 20.63 1.96 -19.18
N LEU A 243 20.63 0.63 -19.31
CA LEU A 243 19.97 -0.27 -18.36
C LEU A 243 20.76 -0.44 -17.06
N SER A 244 22.10 -0.36 -17.11
CA SER A 244 22.93 -0.49 -15.90
C SER A 244 22.59 0.54 -14.81
N LEU A 245 22.18 1.75 -15.22
CA LEU A 245 21.87 2.87 -14.33
C LEU A 245 20.64 2.61 -13.43
N PRO A 246 19.44 2.33 -13.96
CA PRO A 246 18.27 2.07 -13.13
C PRO A 246 18.43 0.82 -12.27
N PHE A 247 19.12 -0.22 -12.75
CA PHE A 247 19.41 -1.40 -11.92
C PHE A 247 20.29 -1.03 -10.73
N ALA A 248 21.40 -0.32 -10.96
CA ALA A 248 22.30 0.06 -9.88
C ALA A 248 21.66 1.05 -8.90
N CYS A 249 20.88 2.02 -9.39
CA CYS A 249 20.15 2.95 -8.53
C CYS A 249 19.07 2.22 -7.71
N SER A 250 18.32 1.30 -8.33
CA SER A 250 17.29 0.53 -7.61
C SER A 250 17.88 -0.41 -6.56
N CYS A 251 19.05 -1.01 -6.80
CA CYS A 251 19.76 -1.79 -5.78
C CYS A 251 20.26 -0.87 -4.67
N GLY A 252 20.97 0.21 -5.01
CA GLY A 252 21.47 1.16 -4.03
C GLY A 252 20.40 1.80 -3.15
N GLY A 253 19.21 2.08 -3.73
CA GLY A 253 18.07 2.70 -3.04
C GLY A 253 17.57 1.95 -1.80
N MET A 254 17.77 0.62 -1.72
CA MET A 254 17.37 -0.12 -0.52
C MET A 254 18.36 0.00 0.65
N GLY A 255 19.59 0.48 0.39
CA GLY A 255 20.68 0.47 1.36
C GLY A 255 20.47 1.38 2.57
N SER A 256 19.62 2.40 2.46
CA SER A 256 19.19 3.20 3.61
C SER A 256 17.70 3.49 3.57
N LEU A 257 17.15 3.91 4.71
CA LEU A 257 15.77 4.38 4.82
C LEU A 257 15.46 5.56 3.89
N ILE A 258 16.43 6.43 3.59
CA ILE A 258 16.23 7.64 2.78
C ILE A 258 16.25 7.34 1.27
N GLY A 259 16.93 6.26 0.85
CA GLY A 259 17.18 5.98 -0.57
C GLY A 259 15.91 5.66 -1.35
N GLY A 260 15.06 4.77 -0.83
CA GLY A 260 13.83 4.34 -1.47
C GLY A 260 12.60 4.58 -0.59
N GLY A 261 11.56 5.18 -1.17
CA GLY A 261 10.29 5.44 -0.44
C GLY A 261 9.66 4.17 0.17
N ARG A 262 9.90 3.00 -0.45
CA ARG A 262 9.47 1.68 0.05
C ARG A 262 10.08 1.33 1.41
N CYS A 263 11.35 1.67 1.65
CA CYS A 263 12.07 1.32 2.87
C CYS A 263 11.45 2.00 4.10
N MET A 264 11.11 3.29 3.98
CA MET A 264 10.42 4.04 5.03
C MET A 264 9.05 3.45 5.37
N VAL A 265 8.26 3.12 4.34
CA VAL A 265 6.93 2.54 4.52
C VAL A 265 7.03 1.17 5.17
N SER A 266 8.00 0.34 4.78
CA SER A 266 8.26 -0.95 5.42
C SER A 266 8.64 -0.80 6.90
N ALA A 267 9.53 0.14 7.25
CA ALA A 267 9.89 0.41 8.64
C ALA A 267 8.68 0.87 9.48
N ALA A 268 7.79 1.66 8.87
CA ALA A 268 6.54 2.09 9.51
C ALA A 268 5.62 0.92 9.83
N PHE A 269 5.33 0.08 8.83
CA PHE A 269 4.45 -1.08 9.02
C PHE A 269 5.06 -2.10 9.98
N LEU A 270 6.38 -2.25 10.00
CA LEU A 270 7.02 -3.14 10.95
C LEU A 270 6.80 -2.64 12.39
N LYS A 271 6.95 -1.34 12.63
CA LYS A 271 6.65 -0.73 13.95
C LYS A 271 5.18 -0.89 14.32
N GLU A 272 4.27 -0.67 13.37
CA GLU A 272 2.82 -0.75 13.60
C GLU A 272 2.33 -2.17 13.90
N PHE A 273 2.77 -3.17 13.12
CA PHE A 273 2.27 -4.55 13.25
C PHE A 273 3.03 -5.40 14.26
N SER A 274 4.32 -5.15 14.46
CA SER A 274 5.16 -5.99 15.33
C SER A 274 5.71 -5.26 16.55
N GLY A 275 5.54 -3.93 16.64
CA GLY A 275 6.15 -3.11 17.69
C GLY A 275 7.66 -2.92 17.53
N LEU A 276 8.29 -3.51 16.50
CA LEU A 276 9.72 -3.40 16.24
C LEU A 276 10.04 -2.06 15.58
N GLU A 277 10.73 -1.20 16.30
CA GLU A 277 11.25 0.06 15.79
C GLU A 277 12.66 -0.14 15.22
N ILE A 278 12.78 -0.13 13.89
CA ILE A 278 14.08 -0.16 13.21
C ILE A 278 14.58 1.29 13.07
N THR A 279 15.71 1.59 13.68
CA THR A 279 16.35 2.89 13.51
C THR A 279 17.06 2.99 12.16
N PHE A 280 17.43 4.21 11.76
CA PHE A 280 18.18 4.46 10.52
C PHE A 280 19.48 3.64 10.43
N LEU A 281 20.23 3.56 11.53
CA LEU A 281 21.49 2.81 11.58
C LEU A 281 21.25 1.31 11.53
N ASP A 282 20.20 0.82 12.19
CA ASP A 282 19.83 -0.60 12.15
C ASP A 282 19.47 -1.02 10.73
N TRP A 283 18.66 -0.21 10.03
CA TRP A 283 18.32 -0.48 8.64
C TRP A 283 19.57 -0.57 7.76
N MET A 284 20.47 0.43 7.84
CA MET A 284 21.71 0.40 7.06
C MET A 284 22.57 -0.82 7.38
N LYS A 285 22.67 -1.22 8.64
CA LYS A 285 23.47 -2.40 9.04
C LYS A 285 23.02 -3.68 8.32
N TYR A 286 21.71 -3.84 8.10
CA TYR A 286 21.15 -5.03 7.45
C TYR A 286 20.99 -4.88 5.94
N ALA A 287 20.55 -3.72 5.46
CA ALA A 287 20.20 -3.52 4.06
C ALA A 287 21.38 -3.03 3.20
N MET A 288 22.30 -2.23 3.76
CA MET A 288 23.43 -1.69 2.99
C MET A 288 24.41 -2.77 2.48
N PRO A 289 24.73 -3.85 3.22
CA PRO A 289 25.56 -4.93 2.68
C PRO A 289 24.90 -5.71 1.53
N ALA A 290 23.57 -5.70 1.47
CA ALA A 290 22.80 -6.38 0.43
C ALA A 290 22.57 -5.49 -0.82
N ALA A 291 22.64 -4.18 -0.66
CA ALA A 291 22.46 -3.15 -1.69
C ALA A 291 23.72 -2.98 -2.56
#